data_AF-A0A5U6HHN0-F1
#
_entry.id   AF-A0A5U6HHN0-F1
#
_cell.length_a   1.000
_cell.length_b   1.000
_cell.length_c   1.000
_cell.angle_alpha   90.00
_cell.angle_beta   90.00
_cell.angle_gamma   90.00
#
_symmetry.space_group_name_H-M   'P 1'
#
loop_
_entity.id
_entity.type
_entity.pdbx_description
1 polymer ?
#
loop_
_entity_poly.entity_id
_entity_poly.type
_entity_poly.pdbx_seq_one_letter_code
_entity_poly.pdbx_strand_id
1 'polypeptide(L)'
;MLKALSFIPGGAAGTLALFTRRDFIVDAITRPDADRLPVDCLTEDARELIRLLGYDSALRLVRTFGGVSLSGRSGAARERSGGVYRFLADVLSREEIARITAWTGGAEFYIPRCDAAIRAQRNASFIRDYHRLLDGGFSGRCAMAR
;
A
#
# COMPACT_ATOMS: atom_id res chain seq x y z
N MET A 1 -2.66 28.49 24.98
CA MET A 1 -1.69 29.13 24.07
C MET A 1 -1.25 28.11 23.02
N LEU A 2 -1.89 28.07 21.85
CA LEU A 2 -1.27 27.86 20.53
C LEU A 2 -2.34 28.04 19.44
N LYS A 3 -1.94 28.72 18.36
CA LYS A 3 -2.77 29.52 17.44
C LYS A 3 -3.84 28.75 16.67
N ALA A 4 -5.03 29.33 16.61
CA ALA A 4 -5.98 29.14 15.53
C ALA A 4 -5.35 29.62 14.21
N LEU A 5 -5.09 28.72 13.26
CA LEU A 5 -4.88 29.10 11.87
C LEU A 5 -6.25 29.18 11.19
N SER A 6 -6.81 30.38 11.15
CA SER A 6 -7.91 30.72 10.24
C SER A 6 -7.34 30.90 8.83
N PHE A 7 -7.48 29.89 7.98
CA PHE A 7 -7.23 30.03 6.54
C PHE A 7 -8.55 30.46 5.87
N ILE A 8 -8.57 31.68 5.34
CA ILE A 8 -9.71 32.25 4.61
C ILE A 8 -9.45 32.01 3.12
N PRO A 9 -10.24 31.18 2.41
CA PRO A 9 -10.34 31.29 0.96
C PRO A 9 -11.47 32.27 0.62
N GLY A 10 -11.09 33.28 -0.17
CA GLY A 10 -12.01 34.25 -0.78
C GLY A 10 -13.06 33.58 -1.66
N GLY A 11 -14.20 34.24 -1.77
CA GLY A 11 -15.44 33.69 -2.29
C GLY A 11 -15.45 33.37 -3.79
N ALA A 12 -16.19 32.31 -4.10
CA ALA A 12 -17.04 32.21 -5.27
C ALA A 12 -18.21 31.29 -4.88
N ALA A 13 -19.42 31.69 -5.30
CA ALA A 13 -20.68 31.08 -4.93
C ALA A 13 -20.72 29.57 -5.25
N GLY A 14 -20.92 28.78 -4.21
CA GLY A 14 -21.17 27.34 -4.28
C GLY A 14 -21.37 26.85 -2.87
N THR A 15 -22.56 26.35 -2.56
CA THR A 15 -23.04 25.81 -1.28
C THR A 15 -21.91 25.39 -0.33
N LEU A 16 -21.59 26.26 0.63
CA LEU A 16 -20.62 26.00 1.69
C LEU A 16 -21.20 24.95 2.65
N ALA A 17 -21.00 23.68 2.34
CA ALA A 17 -20.99 22.66 3.37
C ALA A 17 -19.88 23.06 4.36
N LEU A 18 -20.25 23.32 5.61
CA LEU A 18 -19.32 23.47 6.73
C LEU A 18 -18.50 22.18 6.82
N PHE A 19 -17.39 22.10 6.10
CA PHE A 19 -16.47 20.97 6.10
C PHE A 19 -15.82 20.92 7.48
N THR A 20 -16.39 20.12 8.37
CA THR A 20 -15.87 19.99 9.74
C THR A 20 -14.54 19.25 9.71
N ARG A 21 -13.74 19.37 10.78
CA ARG A 21 -12.50 18.59 10.95
C ARG A 21 -12.76 17.07 10.82
N ARG A 22 -13.97 16.61 11.13
CA ARG A 22 -14.40 15.23 10.90
C ARG A 22 -14.53 14.92 9.42
N ASP A 23 -15.20 15.78 8.65
CA ASP A 23 -15.39 15.57 7.21
C ASP A 23 -14.04 15.54 6.47
N PHE A 24 -13.09 16.39 6.84
CA PHE A 24 -11.74 16.35 6.28
C PHE A 24 -10.98 15.05 6.59
N ILE A 25 -11.12 14.51 7.80
CA ILE A 25 -10.46 13.26 8.19
C ILE A 25 -11.10 12.07 7.47
N VAL A 26 -12.44 12.04 7.40
CA VAL A 26 -13.18 10.98 6.71
C VAL A 26 -12.85 11.01 5.22
N ASP A 27 -12.85 12.17 4.57
CA ASP A 27 -12.55 12.28 3.14
C ASP A 27 -11.08 11.97 2.82
N ALA A 28 -10.15 12.30 3.73
CA ALA A 28 -8.74 11.92 3.62
C ALA A 28 -8.49 10.41 3.78
N ILE A 29 -9.30 9.71 4.58
CA ILE A 29 -9.22 8.24 4.80
C ILE A 29 -10.01 7.47 3.72
N THR A 30 -11.07 8.08 3.18
CA THR A 30 -11.95 7.53 2.14
C THR A 30 -11.48 7.90 0.74
N ARG A 31 -10.22 8.33 0.58
CA ARG A 31 -9.68 8.67 -0.73
C ARG A 31 -9.78 7.47 -1.69
N PRO A 32 -9.93 7.73 -3.00
CA PRO A 32 -9.99 6.68 -4.02
C PRO A 32 -8.72 5.82 -4.08
N ASP A 33 -7.61 6.24 -3.45
CA ASP A 33 -6.38 5.49 -3.30
C ASP A 33 -6.27 4.69 -1.99
N ALA A 34 -7.36 4.48 -1.24
CA ALA A 34 -7.37 3.64 -0.04
C ALA A 34 -6.93 2.17 -0.30
N ASP A 35 -6.89 1.76 -1.57
CA ASP A 35 -6.35 0.47 -2.00
C ASP A 35 -4.82 0.50 -2.20
N ARG A 36 -4.17 1.66 -1.98
CA ARG A 36 -2.72 1.80 -1.93
C ARG A 36 -2.20 1.81 -0.49
N LEU A 37 -0.96 1.37 -0.34
CA LEU A 37 -0.19 1.42 0.88
C LEU A 37 0.21 2.88 1.12
N PRO A 38 0.02 3.40 2.34
CA PRO A 38 0.43 4.75 2.67
C PRO A 38 1.95 4.88 2.56
N VAL A 39 2.40 5.86 1.76
CA VAL A 39 3.82 6.06 1.41
C VAL A 39 4.69 6.36 2.64
N ASP A 40 4.10 6.96 3.66
CA ASP A 40 4.76 7.31 4.92
C ASP A 40 5.10 6.07 5.78
N CYS A 41 4.41 4.95 5.54
CA CYS A 41 4.63 3.69 6.26
C CYS A 41 5.47 2.70 5.45
N LEU A 42 5.85 3.04 4.23
CA LEU A 42 6.74 2.22 3.39
C LEU A 42 8.20 2.41 3.81
N THR A 43 8.95 1.31 3.80
CA THR A 43 10.42 1.37 3.92
C THR A 43 11.03 1.88 2.61
N GLU A 44 12.28 2.35 2.65
CA GLU A 44 12.94 2.85 1.44
C GLU A 44 13.10 1.74 0.38
N ASP A 45 13.50 0.53 0.79
CA ASP A 45 13.59 -0.64 -0.10
C ASP A 45 12.26 -0.95 -0.80
N ALA A 46 11.13 -0.75 -0.11
CA ALA A 46 9.81 -0.98 -0.70
C ALA A 46 9.49 0.07 -1.78
N ARG A 47 9.91 1.32 -1.57
CA ARG A 47 9.77 2.38 -2.58
C ARG A 47 10.63 2.11 -3.80
N GLU A 48 11.83 1.57 -3.61
CA GLU A 48 12.70 1.18 -4.71
C GLU A 48 12.11 0.02 -5.51
N LEU A 49 11.56 -1.00 -4.84
CA LEU A 49 10.83 -2.09 -5.52
C LEU A 49 9.62 -1.58 -6.31
N ILE A 50 8.87 -0.61 -5.78
CA ILE A 50 7.75 0.04 -6.50
C ILE A 50 8.25 0.78 -7.74
N ARG A 51 9.39 1.49 -7.65
CA ARG A 51 10.00 2.16 -8.81
C ARG A 51 10.46 1.16 -9.88
N LEU A 52 10.98 0.01 -9.47
CA LEU A 52 11.52 -1.01 -10.36
C LEU A 52 10.43 -1.83 -11.07
N LEU A 53 9.43 -2.30 -10.31
CA LEU A 53 8.42 -3.24 -10.77
C LEU A 53 7.09 -2.60 -11.13
N GLY A 54 6.81 -1.42 -10.57
CA GLY A 54 5.47 -0.85 -10.52
C GLY A 54 4.76 -1.22 -9.22
N TYR A 55 3.77 -0.41 -8.87
CA TYR A 55 3.09 -0.46 -7.58
C TYR A 55 2.40 -1.81 -7.31
N ASP A 56 1.60 -2.31 -8.25
CA ASP A 56 0.80 -3.53 -8.03
C ASP A 56 1.66 -4.78 -7.88
N SER A 57 2.71 -4.89 -8.68
CA SER A 57 3.63 -6.03 -8.63
C SER A 57 4.52 -6.01 -7.40
N ALA A 58 5.01 -4.83 -6.99
CA ALA A 58 5.71 -4.68 -5.72
C ALA A 58 4.80 -4.97 -4.52
N LEU A 59 3.54 -4.53 -4.56
CA LEU A 59 2.56 -4.82 -3.51
C LEU A 59 2.27 -6.32 -3.39
N ARG A 60 2.07 -7.01 -4.52
CA ARG A 60 1.90 -8.47 -4.55
C ARG A 60 3.12 -9.18 -3.96
N LEU A 61 4.32 -8.74 -4.34
CA LEU A 61 5.57 -9.30 -3.81
C LEU A 61 5.68 -9.12 -2.30
N VAL A 62 5.46 -7.91 -1.78
CA VAL A 62 5.51 -7.58 -0.34
C VAL A 62 4.45 -8.35 0.45
N ARG A 63 3.23 -8.50 -0.08
CA ARG A 63 2.16 -9.24 0.59
C ARG A 63 2.44 -10.74 0.66
N THR A 64 3.07 -11.32 -0.36
CA THR A 64 3.34 -12.77 -0.42
C THR A 64 4.65 -13.16 0.25
N PHE A 65 5.70 -12.35 0.12
CA PHE A 65 7.06 -12.68 0.57
C PHE A 65 7.65 -11.67 1.55
N GLY A 66 6.83 -10.78 2.12
CA GLY A 66 7.29 -9.81 3.10
C GLY A 66 8.07 -10.47 4.22
N GLY A 67 9.27 -9.96 4.51
CA GLY A 67 10.13 -10.47 5.58
C GLY A 67 11.05 -11.61 5.19
N VAL A 68 11.08 -12.01 3.91
CA VAL A 68 11.95 -13.07 3.38
C VAL A 68 13.15 -12.45 2.67
N SER A 69 14.34 -13.01 2.90
CA SER A 69 15.53 -12.76 2.07
C SER A 69 15.61 -13.82 0.98
N LEU A 70 15.69 -13.39 -0.29
CA LEU A 70 15.81 -14.26 -1.44
C LEU A 70 17.20 -14.14 -2.04
N SER A 71 17.90 -15.27 -2.20
CA SER A 71 19.16 -15.28 -2.92
C SER A 71 18.91 -15.05 -4.42
N GLY A 72 19.39 -13.94 -4.98
CA GLY A 72 19.24 -13.63 -6.40
C GLY A 72 20.11 -14.46 -7.34
N ARG A 73 20.80 -15.52 -6.88
CA ARG A 73 21.67 -16.36 -7.72
C ARG A 73 20.88 -16.98 -8.88
N SER A 74 20.84 -16.24 -9.98
CA SER A 74 20.20 -16.60 -11.24
C SER A 74 21.32 -16.70 -12.27
N GLY A 75 22.00 -17.83 -12.26
CA GLY A 75 23.11 -18.11 -13.17
C GLY A 75 23.70 -19.48 -12.84
N ALA A 76 23.76 -20.36 -13.85
CA ALA A 76 24.28 -21.75 -13.87
C ALA A 76 23.79 -22.75 -12.79
N ALA A 77 23.29 -22.30 -11.63
CA ALA A 77 22.74 -23.09 -10.55
C ALA A 77 21.20 -23.25 -10.66
N ARG A 78 20.68 -23.17 -11.88
CA ARG A 78 19.26 -23.32 -12.22
C ARG A 78 18.71 -24.69 -11.81
N GLU A 79 19.59 -25.69 -11.67
CA GLU A 79 19.27 -27.04 -11.20
C GLU A 79 19.35 -27.22 -9.67
N ARG A 80 19.99 -26.31 -8.92
CA ARG A 80 20.15 -26.42 -7.45
C ARG A 80 19.35 -25.40 -6.62
N SER A 81 18.96 -24.27 -7.22
CA SER A 81 18.24 -23.17 -6.54
C SER A 81 16.81 -22.95 -7.03
N GLY A 82 16.28 -23.90 -7.82
CA GLY A 82 14.97 -23.81 -8.49
C GLY A 82 13.76 -23.51 -7.60
N GLY A 83 13.89 -23.62 -6.27
CA GLY A 83 12.86 -23.20 -5.32
C GLY A 83 12.55 -21.70 -5.41
N VAL A 84 13.57 -20.82 -5.26
CA VAL A 84 13.35 -19.36 -5.17
C VAL A 84 12.80 -18.78 -6.48
N TYR A 85 13.33 -19.22 -7.62
CA TYR A 85 12.81 -18.80 -8.92
C TYR A 85 11.36 -19.26 -9.13
N ARG A 86 11.00 -20.47 -8.69
CA ARG A 86 9.62 -20.96 -8.77
C ARG A 86 8.69 -20.13 -7.90
N PHE A 87 9.08 -19.82 -6.66
CA PHE A 87 8.30 -18.96 -5.78
C PHE A 87 8.10 -17.55 -6.37
N LEU A 88 9.14 -16.96 -6.96
CA LEU A 88 9.00 -15.67 -7.65
C LEU A 88 8.10 -15.77 -8.89
N ALA A 89 8.20 -16.87 -9.65
CA ALA A 89 7.38 -17.12 -10.84
C ALA A 89 5.89 -17.35 -10.53
N ASP A 90 5.55 -17.74 -9.30
CA ASP A 90 4.16 -17.86 -8.85
C ASP A 90 3.49 -16.47 -8.63
N VAL A 91 4.29 -15.40 -8.47
CA VAL A 91 3.80 -14.05 -8.12
C VAL A 91 4.11 -13.00 -9.19
N LEU A 92 5.21 -13.17 -9.92
CA LEU A 92 5.74 -12.21 -10.88
C LEU A 92 5.90 -12.82 -12.27
N SER A 93 5.76 -11.97 -13.29
CA SER A 93 6.06 -12.31 -14.67
C SER A 93 7.57 -12.54 -14.89
N ARG A 94 7.91 -13.21 -15.98
CA ARG A 94 9.31 -13.49 -16.36
C ARG A 94 10.11 -12.20 -16.53
N GLU A 95 9.49 -11.16 -17.07
CA GLU A 95 10.09 -9.85 -17.32
C GLU A 95 10.36 -9.11 -16.01
N GLU A 96 9.46 -9.20 -15.03
CA GLU A 96 9.65 -8.64 -13.68
C GLU A 96 10.78 -9.34 -12.92
N ILE A 97 10.86 -10.66 -13.03
CA ILE A 97 11.94 -11.44 -12.41
C ILE A 97 13.29 -11.09 -13.04
N ALA A 98 13.33 -10.91 -14.36
CA ALA A 98 14.54 -10.46 -15.05
C ALA A 98 14.97 -9.06 -14.57
N ARG A 99 14.03 -8.12 -14.37
CA ARG A 99 14.31 -6.78 -13.83
C ARG A 99 14.88 -6.83 -12.41
N ILE A 100 14.29 -7.63 -11.51
CA ILE A 100 14.83 -7.80 -10.15
C ILE A 100 16.22 -8.43 -10.20
N THR A 101 16.39 -9.49 -10.98
CA THR A 101 17.68 -10.19 -11.08
C THR A 101 18.79 -9.26 -11.58
N ALA A 102 18.48 -8.41 -12.56
CA ALA A 102 19.40 -7.40 -13.06
C ALA A 102 19.71 -6.32 -12.00
N TRP A 103 18.70 -5.85 -11.26
CA TRP A 103 18.87 -4.87 -10.18
C TRP A 103 19.70 -5.40 -9.01
N THR A 104 19.49 -6.67 -8.61
CA THR A 104 20.25 -7.29 -7.51
C THR A 104 21.64 -7.76 -7.92
N GLY A 105 21.98 -7.72 -9.22
CA GLY A 105 23.23 -8.28 -9.75
C GLY A 105 23.40 -9.78 -9.45
N GLY A 106 22.31 -10.48 -9.19
CA GLY A 106 22.33 -11.88 -8.76
C GLY A 106 22.68 -12.11 -7.29
N ALA A 107 22.76 -11.06 -6.48
CA ALA A 107 23.00 -11.14 -5.04
C ALA A 107 21.73 -11.42 -4.23
N GLU A 108 21.89 -11.76 -2.95
CA GLU A 108 20.77 -11.87 -2.02
C GLU A 108 20.12 -10.50 -1.80
N PHE A 109 18.79 -10.47 -1.86
CA PHE A 109 18.01 -9.27 -1.64
C PHE A 109 16.88 -9.54 -0.65
N TYR A 110 16.59 -8.55 0.18
CA TYR A 110 15.55 -8.62 1.20
C TYR A 110 14.23 -8.04 0.68
N ILE A 111 13.12 -8.70 0.98
CA ILE A 111 11.78 -8.20 0.70
C ILE A 111 11.20 -7.58 1.97
N PRO A 112 10.95 -6.25 2.00
CA PRO A 112 10.46 -5.58 3.19
C PRO A 112 9.04 -6.00 3.53
N ARG A 113 8.79 -6.25 4.82
CA ARG A 113 7.50 -6.75 5.33
C ARG A 113 6.37 -5.71 5.26
N CYS A 114 6.71 -4.43 5.36
CA CYS A 114 5.77 -3.29 5.32
C CYS A 114 4.53 -3.45 6.23
N ASP A 115 4.66 -4.13 7.37
CA ASP A 115 3.53 -4.45 8.27
C ASP A 115 2.70 -3.23 8.66
N ALA A 116 3.37 -2.10 8.94
CA ALA A 116 2.72 -0.84 9.28
C ALA A 116 1.85 -0.32 8.14
N ALA A 117 2.38 -0.34 6.90
CA ALA A 117 1.66 0.11 5.72
C ALA A 117 0.45 -0.80 5.42
N ILE A 118 0.62 -2.12 5.53
CA ILE A 118 -0.45 -3.09 5.29
C ILE A 118 -1.57 -2.91 6.32
N ARG A 119 -1.22 -2.74 7.60
CA ARG A 119 -2.20 -2.46 8.67
C ARG A 119 -2.94 -1.15 8.44
N ALA A 120 -2.21 -0.10 8.09
CA ALA A 120 -2.80 1.21 7.83
C ALA A 120 -3.76 1.17 6.63
N GLN A 121 -3.38 0.48 5.56
CA GLN A 121 -4.27 0.23 4.41
C GLN A 121 -5.54 -0.51 4.84
N ARG A 122 -5.41 -1.62 5.58
CA ARG A 122 -6.57 -2.38 6.06
C ARG A 122 -7.51 -1.52 6.91
N ASN A 123 -6.95 -0.72 7.81
CA ASN A 123 -7.74 0.18 8.66
C ASN A 123 -8.45 1.24 7.82
N ALA A 124 -7.80 1.80 6.80
CA ALA A 124 -8.41 2.74 5.88
C ALA A 124 -9.58 2.10 5.10
N SER A 125 -9.39 0.88 4.58
CA SER A 125 -10.47 0.14 3.91
C SER A 125 -11.66 -0.12 4.85
N PHE A 126 -11.39 -0.54 6.09
CA PHE A 126 -12.43 -0.75 7.09
C PHE A 126 -13.22 0.52 7.41
N ILE A 127 -12.52 1.64 7.64
CA ILE A 127 -13.17 2.93 7.93
C ILE A 127 -14.02 3.37 6.73
N ARG A 128 -13.51 3.23 5.51
CA ARG A 128 -14.28 3.51 4.27
C ARG A 128 -15.55 2.68 4.21
N ASP A 129 -15.46 1.37 4.43
CA ASP A 129 -16.62 0.47 4.34
C ASP A 129 -17.63 0.74 5.46
N TYR A 130 -17.15 1.05 6.67
CA TYR A 130 -17.97 1.51 7.78
C TYR A 130 -18.77 2.77 7.43
N HIS A 131 -18.12 3.79 6.86
CA HIS A 131 -18.81 5.02 6.44
C HIS A 131 -19.80 4.77 5.31
N ARG A 132 -19.43 3.94 4.32
CA ARG A 132 -20.37 3.53 3.26
C ARG A 132 -21.64 2.91 3.83
N LEU A 133 -21.53 2.08 4.88
CA LEU A 133 -22.69 1.48 5.54
C LEU A 133 -23.52 2.51 6.32
N LEU A 134 -22.89 3.48 6.98
CA LEU A 134 -23.62 4.56 7.65
C LEU A 134 -24.43 5.40 6.64
N ASP A 135 -23.82 5.77 5.51
CA ASP A 135 -24.48 6.53 4.45
C ASP A 135 -25.62 5.73 3.80
N GLY A 136 -25.49 4.40 3.79
CA GLY A 136 -26.55 3.47 3.39
C GLY A 136 -27.69 3.32 4.40
N GLY A 137 -27.68 4.08 5.51
CA GLY A 137 -28.74 4.08 6.53
C GLY A 137 -28.59 3.00 7.60
N PHE A 138 -27.48 2.27 7.64
CA PHE A 138 -27.23 1.31 8.71
C PHE A 138 -26.83 2.02 10.00
N SER A 139 -27.34 1.54 11.14
CA SER A 139 -26.86 2.02 12.44
C SER A 139 -25.39 1.65 12.66
N GLY A 140 -24.65 2.46 13.40
CA GLY A 140 -23.21 2.21 13.64
C GLY A 140 -22.91 0.84 14.26
N ARG A 141 -23.79 0.30 15.12
CA ARG A 141 -23.64 -1.07 15.64
C ARG A 141 -23.78 -2.14 14.55
N CYS A 142 -24.68 -1.94 13.60
CA CYS A 142 -24.86 -2.84 12.47
C CYS A 142 -23.69 -2.76 11.50
N ALA A 143 -23.16 -1.57 11.25
CA ALA A 143 -22.00 -1.37 10.38
C ALA A 143 -20.71 -2.00 10.94
N MET A 144 -20.51 -2.00 12.27
CA MET A 144 -19.35 -2.66 12.91
C MET A 144 -19.41 -4.19 12.91
N ALA A 145 -20.58 -4.79 12.73
CA ALA A 145 -20.79 -6.23 12.85
C ALA A 145 -20.74 -6.98 11.50
N ARG A 146 -20.43 -6.26 10.41
CA ARG A 146 -20.31 -6.79 9.05
C ARG A 146 -18.84 -6.85 8.62
#